data_AF-A0A957NBS1-F1
#
_entry.id   AF-A0A957NBS1-F1
#
_cell.length_a   1.000
_cell.length_b   1.000
_cell.length_c   1.000
_cell.angle_alpha   90.00
_cell.angle_beta   90.00
_cell.angle_gamma   90.00
#
_symmetry.space_group_name_H-M   'P 1'
#
loop_
_entity.id
_entity.type
_entity.pdbx_description
1 polymer ?
#
loop_
_entity_poly.entity_id
_entity_poly.type
_entity_poly.pdbx_seq_one_letter_code
_entity_poly.pdbx_strand_id
1 'polypeptide(L)'
;MIDLKQYEVWFITGSQHLYGAKTLEQVAEHSKEIAAALGASKHIPVKVVFKPVLTTPDAIRDLCLEANSSKSCIGLIAWMHTFSPAKMWIAGLTLLKKPFAHLHTQYNREIPWADIDMDFMNLNQAAHGDREFGFIGSRLRLERKVVVGHWGDDSTQSELGVWARAASAWADWQGGK
;
A
#
# COMPACT_ATOMS: atom_id res chain seq x y z
N MET A 1 14.81 13.24 21.38
CA MET A 1 13.59 12.83 20.67
C MET A 1 14.03 11.85 19.59
N ILE A 2 13.38 10.68 19.45
CA ILE A 2 13.74 9.69 18.42
C ILE A 2 13.51 10.32 17.04
N ASP A 3 14.50 10.25 16.15
CA ASP A 3 14.33 10.69 14.77
C ASP A 3 13.61 9.60 13.99
N LEU A 4 12.32 9.80 13.72
CA LEU A 4 11.50 8.85 12.96
C LEU A 4 11.82 8.86 11.45
N LYS A 5 12.56 9.85 10.94
CA LYS A 5 12.89 9.95 9.51
C LYS A 5 13.89 8.90 9.04
N GLN A 6 14.53 8.17 9.94
CA GLN A 6 15.36 7.01 9.61
C GLN A 6 14.52 5.79 9.20
N TYR A 7 13.24 5.75 9.61
CA TYR A 7 12.33 4.68 9.26
C TYR A 7 11.64 4.91 7.92
N GLU A 8 11.29 3.80 7.30
CA GLU A 8 10.60 3.72 6.03
C GLU A 8 9.31 2.91 6.20
N VAL A 9 8.23 3.39 5.59
CA VAL A 9 7.08 2.57 5.23
C VAL A 9 7.08 2.40 3.72
N TRP A 10 6.92 1.18 3.25
CA TRP A 10 6.94 0.91 1.82
C TRP A 10 5.53 0.97 1.25
N PHE A 11 5.34 1.80 0.24
CA PHE A 11 4.10 1.90 -0.52
C PHE A 11 4.12 0.85 -1.61
N ILE A 12 3.24 -0.15 -1.49
CA ILE A 12 3.15 -1.28 -2.41
C ILE A 12 1.82 -1.25 -3.14
N THR A 13 1.86 -1.53 -4.44
CA THR A 13 0.69 -1.46 -5.29
C THR A 13 0.42 -2.79 -5.98
N GLY A 14 -0.80 -3.30 -5.84
CA GLY A 14 -1.24 -4.54 -6.45
C GLY A 14 -1.84 -4.33 -7.84
N SER A 15 -1.47 -5.22 -8.75
CA SER A 15 -2.08 -5.36 -10.07
C SER A 15 -1.98 -6.81 -10.57
N GLN A 16 -2.14 -7.02 -11.88
CA GLN A 16 -1.91 -8.28 -12.58
C GLN A 16 -1.47 -8.03 -14.02
N HIS A 17 -0.71 -8.97 -14.59
CA HIS A 17 -0.16 -8.84 -15.95
C HIS A 17 -1.20 -8.78 -17.06
N LEU A 18 -2.43 -9.27 -16.81
CA LEU A 18 -3.51 -9.30 -17.81
C LEU A 18 -3.93 -7.91 -18.30
N TYR A 19 -3.60 -6.84 -17.57
CA TYR A 19 -3.90 -5.47 -17.96
C TYR A 19 -2.96 -4.88 -19.02
N GLY A 20 -1.85 -5.56 -19.35
CA GLY A 20 -0.88 -5.10 -20.34
C GLY A 20 0.09 -4.04 -19.81
N ALA A 21 1.21 -3.86 -20.53
CA ALA A 21 2.33 -3.03 -20.09
C ALA A 21 1.96 -1.55 -19.90
N LYS A 22 1.22 -0.97 -20.85
CA LYS A 22 0.78 0.44 -20.80
C LYS A 22 -0.02 0.75 -19.53
N THR A 23 -0.96 -0.14 -19.17
CA THR A 23 -1.76 0.03 -17.95
C THR A 23 -0.88 -0.07 -16.70
N LEU A 24 0.08 -1.00 -16.68
CA LEU A 24 1.01 -1.15 -15.56
C LEU A 24 1.96 0.05 -15.40
N GLU A 25 2.34 0.69 -16.50
CA GLU A 25 3.09 1.96 -16.49
C GLU A 25 2.26 3.07 -15.82
N GLN A 26 0.99 3.23 -16.21
CA GLN A 26 0.08 4.21 -15.58
C GLN A 26 -0.15 3.91 -14.10
N VAL A 27 -0.33 2.63 -13.72
CA VAL A 27 -0.42 2.23 -12.32
C VAL A 27 0.85 2.63 -11.57
N ALA A 28 2.04 2.41 -12.14
CA ALA A 28 3.31 2.76 -11.52
C ALA A 28 3.48 4.28 -11.37
N GLU A 29 3.05 5.07 -12.35
CA GLU A 29 3.06 6.54 -12.31
C GLU A 29 2.16 7.04 -11.16
N HIS A 30 0.90 6.62 -11.13
CA HIS A 30 -0.04 6.96 -10.06
C HIS A 30 0.49 6.57 -8.68
N SER A 31 1.12 5.40 -8.57
CA SER A 31 1.68 4.91 -7.30
C SER A 31 2.86 5.74 -6.81
N LYS A 32 3.73 6.22 -7.72
CA LYS A 32 4.84 7.11 -7.39
C LYS A 32 4.33 8.46 -6.89
N GLU A 33 3.32 9.02 -7.55
CA GLU A 33 2.72 10.30 -7.16
C GLU A 33 2.09 10.20 -5.76
N ILE A 34 1.30 9.15 -5.50
CA ILE A 34 0.69 8.92 -4.20
C ILE A 34 1.76 8.73 -3.12
N ALA A 35 2.77 7.89 -3.36
CA ALA A 35 3.85 7.68 -2.39
C ALA A 35 4.61 8.98 -2.08
N ALA A 36 4.90 9.79 -3.09
CA ALA A 36 5.56 11.09 -2.92
C ALA A 36 4.69 12.07 -2.12
N ALA A 37 3.40 12.15 -2.42
CA ALA A 37 2.46 13.01 -1.70
C ALA A 37 2.30 12.59 -0.22
N LEU A 38 2.16 11.29 0.04
CA LEU A 38 2.12 10.76 1.40
C LEU A 38 3.45 11.02 2.14
N GLY A 39 4.59 10.87 1.47
CA GLY A 39 5.92 11.17 2.03
C GLY A 39 6.17 12.65 2.30
N ALA A 40 5.50 13.55 1.57
CA ALA A 40 5.55 15.00 1.79
C ALA A 40 4.55 15.48 2.87
N SER A 41 3.63 14.62 3.30
CA SER A 41 2.62 14.96 4.30
C SER A 41 3.26 15.28 5.65
N LYS A 42 2.82 16.40 6.28
CA LYS A 42 3.19 16.75 7.66
C LYS A 42 2.74 15.72 8.70
N HIS A 43 1.77 14.87 8.34
CA HIS A 43 1.16 13.90 9.27
C HIS A 43 1.97 12.62 9.40
N ILE A 44 2.67 12.21 8.34
CA ILE A 44 3.40 10.95 8.25
C ILE A 44 4.87 11.23 8.62
N PRO A 45 5.35 10.82 9.80
CA PRO A 45 6.65 11.26 10.32
C PRO A 45 7.84 10.40 9.84
N VAL A 46 7.62 9.52 8.87
CA VAL A 46 8.58 8.53 8.35
C VAL A 46 8.69 8.67 6.83
N LYS A 47 9.72 8.09 6.22
CA LYS A 47 9.84 8.09 4.76
C LYS A 47 8.81 7.14 4.14
N VAL A 48 8.14 7.58 3.09
CA VAL A 48 7.27 6.72 2.27
C VAL A 48 8.04 6.34 1.01
N VAL A 49 8.32 5.04 0.83
CA VAL A 49 9.14 4.54 -0.28
C VAL A 49 8.27 3.77 -1.26
N PHE A 50 8.15 4.27 -2.48
CA PHE A 50 7.51 3.54 -3.57
C PHE A 50 8.28 2.25 -3.88
N LYS A 51 7.54 1.15 -4.05
CA LYS A 51 8.06 -0.13 -4.55
C LYS A 51 7.41 -0.47 -5.89
N PRO A 52 8.12 -1.21 -6.78
CA PRO A 52 7.57 -1.63 -8.08
C PRO A 52 6.20 -2.31 -7.95
N VAL A 53 5.34 -2.11 -8.96
CA VAL A 53 4.00 -2.69 -9.00
C VAL A 53 4.07 -4.21 -8.95
N LEU A 54 3.29 -4.82 -8.07
CA LEU A 54 3.31 -6.25 -7.80
C LEU A 54 2.22 -6.96 -8.60
N THR A 55 2.62 -7.87 -9.47
CA THR A 55 1.74 -8.56 -10.42
C THR A 55 1.84 -10.08 -10.39
N THR A 56 2.79 -10.65 -9.62
CA THR A 56 2.98 -12.10 -9.47
C THR A 56 3.07 -12.50 -8.00
N PRO A 57 2.70 -13.76 -7.66
CA PRO A 57 2.88 -14.29 -6.31
C PRO A 57 4.33 -14.25 -5.82
N ASP A 58 5.30 -14.55 -6.69
CA ASP A 58 6.71 -14.56 -6.33
C ASP A 58 7.21 -13.14 -6.04
N ALA A 59 6.86 -12.15 -6.86
CA ALA A 59 7.22 -10.75 -6.60
C ALA A 59 6.65 -10.24 -5.27
N ILE A 60 5.41 -10.59 -4.96
CA ILE A 60 4.77 -10.24 -3.67
C ILE A 60 5.50 -10.92 -2.51
N ARG A 61 5.77 -12.23 -2.62
CA ARG A 61 6.50 -12.99 -1.60
C ARG A 61 7.88 -12.40 -1.33
N ASP A 62 8.64 -12.16 -2.39
CA ASP A 62 10.02 -11.71 -2.31
C ASP A 62 10.09 -10.29 -1.71
N LEU A 63 9.15 -9.41 -2.06
CA LEU A 63 9.04 -8.10 -1.43
C LEU A 63 8.70 -8.19 0.08
N CYS A 64 7.82 -9.11 0.49
CA CYS A 64 7.54 -9.31 1.92
C CYS A 64 8.78 -9.83 2.69
N LEU A 65 9.57 -10.71 2.08
CA LEU A 65 10.84 -11.18 2.65
C LEU A 65 11.90 -10.08 2.73
N GLU A 66 11.97 -9.22 1.70
CA GLU A 66 12.82 -8.03 1.67
C GLU A 66 12.44 -7.06 2.80
N ALA A 67 11.14 -6.79 2.95
CA ALA A 67 10.60 -5.91 4.00
C ALA A 67 10.95 -6.43 5.40
N ASN A 68 10.84 -7.74 5.62
CA ASN A 68 11.22 -8.38 6.88
C ASN A 68 12.70 -8.19 7.21
N SER A 69 13.56 -8.26 6.20
CA SER A 69 15.02 -8.21 6.36
C SER A 69 15.56 -6.78 6.45
N SER A 70 14.80 -5.80 5.96
CA SER A 70 15.18 -4.39 6.06
C SER A 70 15.04 -3.86 7.49
N LYS A 71 16.11 -3.23 7.97
CA LYS A 71 16.14 -2.54 9.27
C LYS A 71 15.41 -1.19 9.24
N SER A 72 15.39 -0.52 8.08
CA SER A 72 14.68 0.75 7.91
C SER A 72 13.18 0.54 7.67
N CYS A 73 12.78 -0.56 7.03
CA CYS A 73 11.37 -0.85 6.78
C CYS A 73 10.64 -1.25 8.06
N ILE A 74 9.72 -0.41 8.51
CA ILE A 74 8.90 -0.63 9.70
C ILE A 74 7.48 -1.09 9.39
N GLY A 75 7.04 -1.01 8.14
CA GLY A 75 5.71 -1.45 7.73
C GLY A 75 5.43 -1.24 6.26
N LEU A 76 4.29 -1.77 5.80
CA LEU A 76 3.83 -1.64 4.41
C LEU A 76 2.52 -0.84 4.35
N ILE A 77 2.36 0.01 3.34
CA ILE A 77 1.07 0.60 2.95
C ILE A 77 0.68 -0.08 1.64
N ALA A 78 -0.35 -0.92 1.69
CA ALA A 78 -0.84 -1.69 0.56
C ALA A 78 -2.08 -1.06 -0.06
N TRP A 79 -2.08 -0.94 -1.39
CA TRP A 79 -3.20 -0.45 -2.19
C TRP A 79 -3.35 -1.27 -3.48
N MET A 80 -4.55 -1.74 -3.78
CA MET A 80 -4.83 -2.45 -5.02
C MET A 80 -5.43 -1.48 -6.04
N HIS A 81 -4.57 -0.81 -6.81
CA HIS A 81 -5.01 0.15 -7.85
C HIS A 81 -5.96 -0.52 -8.85
N THR A 82 -5.55 -1.70 -9.31
CA THR A 82 -6.34 -2.58 -10.17
C THR A 82 -6.75 -3.83 -9.40
N PHE A 83 -7.57 -4.70 -10.01
CA PHE A 83 -7.85 -5.99 -9.39
C PHE A 83 -6.57 -6.85 -9.36
N SER A 84 -6.09 -7.15 -8.15
CA SER A 84 -4.95 -8.03 -7.91
C SER A 84 -5.45 -9.28 -7.20
N PRO A 85 -5.56 -10.44 -7.90
CA PRO A 85 -6.12 -11.66 -7.32
C PRO A 85 -5.51 -12.01 -5.95
N ALA A 86 -6.36 -12.02 -4.92
CA ALA A 86 -5.94 -12.16 -3.52
C ALA A 86 -5.11 -13.42 -3.23
N LYS A 87 -5.32 -14.51 -4.00
CA LYS A 87 -4.52 -15.74 -3.85
C LYS A 87 -3.03 -15.50 -4.04
N MET A 88 -2.62 -14.53 -4.88
CA MET A 88 -1.21 -14.19 -5.09
C MET A 88 -0.55 -13.64 -3.83
N TRP A 89 -1.35 -13.02 -2.95
CA TRP A 89 -0.87 -12.37 -1.74
C TRP A 89 -0.67 -13.32 -0.56
N ILE A 90 -1.23 -14.54 -0.62
CA ILE A 90 -1.25 -15.48 0.52
C ILE A 90 0.16 -15.76 1.03
N ALA A 91 1.08 -16.17 0.15
CA ALA A 91 2.43 -16.54 0.55
C ALA A 91 3.19 -15.35 1.17
N GLY A 92 3.13 -14.18 0.53
CA GLY A 92 3.80 -12.97 1.04
C GLY A 92 3.24 -12.51 2.38
N LEU A 93 1.91 -12.37 2.49
CA LEU A 93 1.26 -11.90 3.72
C LEU A 93 1.41 -12.89 4.88
N THR A 94 1.45 -14.20 4.61
CA THR A 94 1.68 -15.22 5.66
C THR A 94 3.11 -15.13 6.22
N LEU A 95 4.08 -14.73 5.40
CA LEU A 95 5.48 -14.59 5.79
C LEU A 95 5.81 -13.20 6.35
N LEU A 96 4.97 -12.20 6.10
CA LEU A 96 5.21 -10.82 6.52
C LEU A 96 5.18 -10.71 8.06
N LYS A 97 6.26 -10.18 8.62
CA LYS A 97 6.43 -9.96 10.07
C LYS A 97 6.31 -8.48 10.45
N LYS A 98 6.18 -7.60 9.47
CA LYS A 98 6.03 -6.15 9.68
C LYS A 98 4.53 -5.79 9.68
N PRO A 99 4.10 -4.79 10.48
CA PRO A 99 2.73 -4.30 10.42
C PRO A 99 2.43 -3.73 9.03
N PHE A 100 1.17 -3.80 8.61
CA PHE A 100 0.74 -3.16 7.37
C PHE A 100 -0.58 -2.41 7.52
N ALA A 101 -0.69 -1.33 6.74
CA ALA A 101 -1.93 -0.62 6.49
C ALA A 101 -2.45 -0.99 5.10
N HIS A 102 -3.75 -1.20 5.02
CA HIS A 102 -4.50 -1.30 3.78
C HIS A 102 -5.13 0.06 3.52
N LEU A 103 -4.60 0.79 2.53
CA LEU A 103 -5.12 2.07 2.09
C LEU A 103 -6.13 1.82 0.97
N HIS A 104 -7.41 1.89 1.30
CA HIS A 104 -8.49 1.80 0.34
C HIS A 104 -8.76 3.19 -0.24
N THR A 105 -8.09 3.48 -1.36
CA THR A 105 -8.11 4.79 -2.03
C THR A 105 -8.31 4.64 -3.54
N GLN A 106 -8.50 5.76 -4.22
CA GLN A 106 -8.58 5.85 -5.67
C GLN A 106 -7.68 7.02 -6.12
N TYR A 107 -7.06 6.90 -7.30
CA TYR A 107 -6.19 7.96 -7.82
C TYR A 107 -6.97 9.26 -8.03
N ASN A 108 -8.02 9.21 -8.85
CA ASN A 108 -8.94 10.33 -9.07
C ASN A 108 -9.86 10.54 -7.86
N ARG A 109 -10.15 11.80 -7.54
CA ARG A 109 -11.12 12.18 -6.50
C ARG A 109 -12.56 12.02 -6.97
N GLU A 110 -12.84 12.44 -8.21
CA GLU A 110 -14.16 12.42 -8.81
C GLU A 110 -14.18 11.48 -10.02
N ILE A 111 -15.37 10.98 -10.33
CA ILE A 111 -15.61 10.21 -11.55
C ILE A 111 -15.65 11.20 -12.74
N PRO A 112 -14.86 11.01 -13.80
CA PRO A 112 -14.91 11.85 -14.98
C PRO A 112 -16.14 11.52 -15.82
N TRP A 113 -17.33 11.99 -15.41
CA TRP A 113 -18.62 11.58 -15.99
C TRP A 113 -18.74 11.76 -17.50
N ALA A 114 -18.06 12.76 -18.07
CA ALA A 114 -18.09 13.03 -19.51
C ALA A 114 -17.17 12.11 -20.32
N ASP A 115 -16.09 11.60 -19.70
CA ASP A 115 -14.98 10.94 -20.39
C ASP A 115 -14.78 9.48 -19.96
N ILE A 116 -15.53 9.00 -18.96
CA ILE A 116 -15.39 7.65 -18.42
C ILE A 116 -15.70 6.58 -19.47
N ASP A 117 -14.75 5.68 -19.68
CA ASP A 117 -14.84 4.56 -20.60
C ASP A 117 -14.30 3.27 -19.97
N MET A 118 -14.20 2.20 -20.78
CA MET A 118 -13.71 0.91 -20.31
C MET A 118 -12.21 0.90 -19.99
N ASP A 119 -11.41 1.77 -20.63
CA ASP A 119 -9.98 1.88 -20.31
C ASP A 119 -9.80 2.51 -18.93
N PHE A 120 -10.57 3.57 -18.63
CA PHE A 120 -10.63 4.16 -17.30
C PHE A 120 -11.09 3.14 -16.24
N MET A 121 -12.12 2.36 -16.53
CA MET A 121 -12.67 1.36 -15.60
C MET A 121 -11.72 0.18 -15.37
N ASN A 122 -10.96 -0.25 -16.38
CA ASN A 122 -9.95 -1.29 -16.23
C ASN A 122 -8.76 -0.81 -15.38
N LEU A 123 -8.42 0.47 -15.44
CA LEU A 123 -7.35 1.07 -14.67
C LEU A 123 -7.77 1.38 -13.22
N ASN A 124 -8.88 2.07 -13.01
CA ASN A 124 -9.24 2.68 -11.71
C ASN A 124 -10.28 1.87 -10.94
N GLN A 125 -9.88 0.66 -10.52
CA GLN A 125 -10.82 -0.34 -10.01
C GLN A 125 -10.54 -0.81 -8.58
N ALA A 126 -9.89 0.06 -7.80
CA ALA A 126 -9.64 -0.17 -6.38
C ALA A 126 -10.92 -0.45 -5.58
N ALA A 127 -12.06 0.10 -6.02
CA ALA A 127 -13.38 -0.14 -5.43
C ALA A 127 -13.71 -1.63 -5.19
N HIS A 128 -13.29 -2.53 -6.09
CA HIS A 128 -13.41 -3.98 -5.88
C HIS A 128 -12.07 -4.68 -5.66
N GLY A 129 -10.96 -4.18 -6.21
CA GLY A 129 -9.62 -4.73 -5.97
C GLY A 129 -9.27 -4.77 -4.48
N ASP A 130 -9.48 -3.67 -3.77
CA ASP A 130 -9.21 -3.58 -2.34
C ASP A 130 -10.22 -4.39 -1.50
N ARG A 131 -11.43 -4.68 -2.00
CA ARG A 131 -12.38 -5.55 -1.29
C ARG A 131 -11.92 -7.01 -1.33
N GLU A 132 -11.36 -7.46 -2.44
CA GLU A 132 -10.78 -8.79 -2.59
C GLU A 132 -9.52 -8.94 -1.71
N PHE A 133 -8.63 -7.95 -1.70
CA PHE A 133 -7.51 -7.88 -0.74
C PHE A 133 -8.01 -7.77 0.71
N GLY A 134 -9.15 -7.09 0.88
CA GLY A 134 -9.98 -7.05 2.06
C GLY A 134 -10.27 -8.44 2.60
N PHE A 135 -10.83 -9.30 1.75
CA PHE A 135 -11.19 -10.68 2.08
C PHE A 135 -9.98 -11.49 2.56
N ILE A 136 -8.85 -11.46 1.85
CA ILE A 136 -7.73 -12.34 2.21
C ILE A 136 -7.07 -11.98 3.53
N GLY A 137 -6.99 -10.68 3.86
CA GLY A 137 -6.52 -10.23 5.17
C GLY A 137 -7.37 -10.82 6.31
N SER A 138 -8.70 -10.75 6.17
CA SER A 138 -9.63 -11.32 7.16
C SER A 138 -9.58 -12.85 7.18
N ARG A 139 -9.49 -13.50 6.01
CA ARG A 139 -9.45 -14.97 5.88
C ARG A 139 -8.21 -15.57 6.53
N LEU A 140 -7.08 -14.87 6.47
CA LEU A 140 -5.81 -15.24 7.11
C LEU A 140 -5.72 -14.78 8.58
N ARG A 141 -6.74 -14.07 9.10
CA ARG A 141 -6.76 -13.49 10.45
C ARG A 141 -5.57 -12.57 10.74
N LEU A 142 -5.23 -11.74 9.75
CA LEU A 142 -4.12 -10.80 9.87
C LEU A 142 -4.60 -9.50 10.52
N GLU A 143 -3.86 -9.07 11.54
CA GLU A 143 -4.01 -7.73 12.08
C GLU A 143 -3.54 -6.71 11.05
N ARG A 144 -4.42 -5.76 10.71
CA ARG A 144 -4.10 -4.67 9.78
C ARG A 144 -4.85 -3.41 10.13
N LYS A 145 -4.24 -2.27 9.85
CA LYS A 145 -4.97 -1.01 9.80
C LYS A 145 -5.70 -0.93 8.45
N VAL A 146 -6.96 -0.53 8.44
CA VAL A 146 -7.67 -0.15 7.21
C VAL A 146 -7.93 1.35 7.27
N VAL A 147 -7.56 2.08 6.21
CA VAL A 147 -7.83 3.51 6.05
C VAL A 147 -8.57 3.68 4.73
N VAL A 148 -9.70 4.39 4.74
CA VAL A 148 -10.52 4.62 3.54
C VAL A 148 -10.61 6.12 3.28
N GLY A 149 -10.39 6.54 2.04
CA GLY A 149 -10.52 7.94 1.61
C GLY A 149 -9.56 8.31 0.48
N HIS A 150 -9.68 9.52 -0.07
CA HIS A 150 -8.77 9.98 -1.11
C HIS A 150 -7.38 10.23 -0.50
N TRP A 151 -6.32 9.77 -1.17
CA TRP A 151 -4.94 9.87 -0.66
C TRP A 151 -4.47 11.32 -0.42
N GLY A 152 -5.11 12.29 -1.08
CA GLY A 152 -4.85 13.72 -0.89
C GLY A 152 -5.59 14.34 0.31
N ASP A 153 -6.53 13.63 0.94
CA ASP A 153 -7.30 14.17 2.06
C ASP A 153 -6.48 14.23 3.36
N ASP A 154 -6.59 15.35 4.08
CA ASP A 154 -5.89 15.58 5.35
C ASP A 154 -6.27 14.52 6.40
N SER A 155 -7.54 14.10 6.44
CA SER A 155 -8.04 13.06 7.34
C SER A 155 -7.41 11.69 7.06
N THR A 156 -7.35 11.28 5.78
CA THR A 156 -6.71 10.02 5.34
C THR A 156 -5.23 10.01 5.68
N GLN A 157 -4.52 11.11 5.42
CA GLN A 157 -3.10 11.24 5.74
C GLN A 157 -2.84 11.28 7.25
N SER A 158 -3.70 11.95 8.02
CA SER A 158 -3.66 11.96 9.49
C SER A 158 -3.81 10.56 10.07
N GLU A 159 -4.79 9.78 9.59
CA GLU A 159 -5.02 8.42 10.04
C GLU A 159 -3.85 7.47 9.71
N LEU A 160 -3.28 7.59 8.51
CA LEU A 160 -2.03 6.90 8.16
C LEU A 160 -0.85 7.34 9.03
N GLY A 161 -0.76 8.63 9.37
CA GLY A 161 0.27 9.18 10.25
C GLY A 161 0.21 8.60 11.66
N VAL A 162 -1.00 8.44 12.22
CA VAL A 162 -1.21 7.74 13.51
C VAL A 162 -0.72 6.30 13.43
N TRP A 163 -1.09 5.57 12.37
CA TRP A 163 -0.61 4.20 12.16
C TRP A 163 0.92 4.14 12.01
N ALA A 164 1.53 5.07 11.27
CA ALA A 164 2.99 5.10 11.08
C ALA A 164 3.74 5.32 12.40
N ARG A 165 3.21 6.13 13.33
CA ARG A 165 3.77 6.26 14.68
C ARG A 165 3.65 4.97 15.49
N ALA A 166 2.50 4.27 15.39
CA ALA A 166 2.33 2.98 16.04
C ALA A 166 3.27 1.92 15.46
N ALA A 167 3.47 1.89 14.14
CA ALA A 167 4.46 1.03 13.49
C ALA A 167 5.89 1.35 13.93
N SER A 168 6.21 2.63 14.14
CA SER A 168 7.52 3.07 14.65
C SER A 168 7.74 2.56 16.08
N ALA A 169 6.74 2.69 16.95
CA ALA A 169 6.79 2.17 18.31
C ALA A 169 6.91 0.64 18.34
N TRP A 170 6.17 -0.06 17.48
CA TRP A 170 6.29 -1.51 17.32
C TRP A 170 7.71 -1.93 16.90
N ALA A 171 8.31 -1.20 15.96
CA ALA A 171 9.67 -1.47 15.48
C ALA A 171 10.74 -1.23 16.54
N ASP A 172 10.63 -0.14 17.31
CA ASP A 172 11.50 0.15 18.45
C ASP A 172 11.40 -0.96 19.52
N TRP A 173 10.17 -1.38 19.83
CA TRP A 173 9.91 -2.47 20.79
C TRP A 173 10.56 -3.80 20.39
N GLN A 174 10.64 -4.13 19.09
CA GLN A 174 11.28 -5.39 18.66
C GLN A 174 12.76 -5.49 19.05
N GLY A 175 13.43 -4.35 19.30
CA GLY A 175 14.82 -4.27 19.75
C GLY A 175 14.97 -3.97 21.25
N GLY A 176 13.87 -3.81 21.98
CA GLY A 176 13.88 -3.54 23.42
C GLY A 176 14.52 -4.70 24.20
N LYS A 177 15.38 -4.37 25.17
CA LYS A 177 15.95 -5.31 26.14
C LYS A 177 15.24 -5.18 27.48
#